data_AF-A0A4Q6E2Z1-F1
#
_entry.id   AF-A0A4Q6E2Z1-F1
#
_cell.length_a   1.000
_cell.length_b   1.000
_cell.length_c   1.000
_cell.angle_alpha   90.00
_cell.angle_beta   90.00
_cell.angle_gamma   90.00
#
_symmetry.space_group_name_H-M   'P 1'
#
loop_
_entity.id
_entity.type
_entity.pdbx_description
1 polymer ?
#
loop_
_entity_poly.entity_id
_entity_poly.type
_entity_poly.pdbx_seq_one_letter_code
_entity_poly.pdbx_strand_id
1 'polypeptide(L)'
;MRKLSPASILIPLGALFCLTPYASSALALILGIGLAVAFGNPYLARTKKITPKLLSWSVIGLGAGMNLGVVATVGLRGVGYTVVGIAAAFLVGT
;
A
#
# COMPACT_ATOMS: atom_id res chain seq x y z
N MET A 1 0.51 -31.90 3.78
CA MET A 1 1.59 -31.74 2.77
C MET A 1 2.20 -30.35 2.90
N ARG A 2 3.37 -30.24 3.54
CA ARG A 2 4.09 -29.00 3.83
C ARG A 2 4.85 -28.54 2.56
N LYS A 3 4.30 -27.61 1.78
CA LYS A 3 5.12 -26.92 0.78
C LYS A 3 6.00 -25.89 1.50
N LEU A 4 7.23 -26.28 1.82
CA LEU A 4 8.30 -25.33 2.11
C LEU A 4 8.58 -24.57 0.80
N SER A 5 7.85 -23.46 0.59
CA SER A 5 8.04 -22.61 -0.58
C SER A 5 9.09 -21.54 -0.25
N PRO A 6 10.05 -21.27 -1.15
CA PRO A 6 11.08 -20.23 -0.99
C PRO A 6 10.50 -18.83 -0.69
N ALA A 7 9.20 -18.64 -0.89
CA ALA A 7 8.41 -17.47 -0.51
C ALA A 7 8.60 -17.03 0.96
N SER A 8 8.82 -17.95 1.89
CA SER A 8 8.98 -17.59 3.30
C SER A 8 10.29 -16.84 3.61
N ILE A 9 11.31 -16.99 2.76
CA ILE A 9 12.58 -16.26 2.86
C ILE A 9 12.55 -15.02 1.96
N LEU A 10 11.91 -15.12 0.78
CA LEU A 10 11.84 -14.03 -0.19
C LEU A 10 11.00 -12.83 0.29
N ILE A 11 9.89 -13.08 1.01
CA ILE A 11 9.04 -12.02 1.58
C ILE A 11 9.76 -11.17 2.65
N PRO A 12 10.40 -11.75 3.68
CA PRO A 12 11.14 -10.94 4.65
C PRO A 12 12.38 -10.28 4.06
N LEU A 13 13.05 -10.89 3.07
CA LEU A 13 14.17 -10.27 2.36
C LEU A 13 13.71 -9.06 1.52
N GLY A 14 12.57 -9.19 0.82
CA GLY A 14 11.94 -8.08 0.10
C GLY A 14 11.43 -6.98 1.04
N ALA A 15 10.93 -7.34 2.23
CA ALA A 15 10.55 -6.36 3.25
C ALA A 15 11.77 -5.60 3.79
N LEU A 16 12.91 -6.28 4.01
CA LEU A 16 14.17 -5.65 4.39
C LEU A 16 14.69 -4.70 3.30
N PHE A 17 14.52 -5.09 2.03
CA PHE A 17 14.84 -4.23 0.88
C PHE A 17 13.87 -3.03 0.74
N CYS A 18 12.61 -3.16 1.15
CA CYS A 18 11.68 -2.03 1.21
C CYS A 18 12.00 -1.04 2.35
N LEU A 19 12.78 -1.45 3.36
CA LEU A 19 13.26 -0.57 4.43
C LEU A 19 14.45 0.30 3.99
N THR A 20 15.13 -0.06 2.90
CA THR A 20 16.16 0.81 2.31
C THR A 20 15.51 2.05 1.67
N PRO A 21 16.03 3.28 1.92
CA PRO A 21 15.44 4.53 1.45
C PRO A 21 15.40 4.69 -0.09
N TYR A 22 15.98 3.74 -0.82
CA TYR A 22 15.95 3.69 -2.28
C TYR A 22 14.62 3.21 -2.87
N ALA A 23 13.74 2.58 -2.07
CA ALA A 23 12.47 2.06 -2.54
C ALA A 23 11.33 3.07 -2.29
N SER A 24 10.86 3.73 -3.35
CA SER A 24 9.59 4.48 -3.29
C SER A 24 8.43 3.54 -2.92
N SER A 25 7.44 4.04 -2.18
CA SER A 25 6.28 3.24 -1.75
C SER A 25 5.56 2.53 -2.90
N ALA A 26 5.52 3.15 -4.10
CA ALA A 26 4.95 2.55 -5.30
C ALA A 26 5.76 1.35 -5.80
N LEU A 27 7.09 1.47 -5.87
CA LEU A 27 7.98 0.38 -6.29
C LEU A 27 7.93 -0.80 -5.31
N ALA A 28 7.95 -0.51 -4.01
CA ALA A 28 7.81 -1.50 -2.96
C ALA A 28 6.48 -2.28 -3.09
N LEU A 29 5.37 -1.58 -3.36
CA LEU A 29 4.06 -2.19 -3.54
C LEU A 29 3.99 -3.07 -4.78
N ILE A 30 4.51 -2.60 -5.94
CA ILE A 30 4.52 -3.38 -7.19
C ILE A 30 5.35 -4.65 -7.03
N LEU A 31 6.54 -4.56 -6.43
CA LEU A 31 7.37 -5.72 -6.15
C LEU A 31 6.67 -6.70 -5.20
N GLY A 32 6.08 -6.20 -4.12
CA GLY A 32 5.33 -7.01 -3.15
C GLY A 32 4.14 -7.73 -3.77
N ILE A 33 3.37 -7.06 -4.64
CA ILE A 33 2.25 -7.66 -5.39
C ILE A 33 2.78 -8.72 -6.37
N GLY A 34 3.82 -8.41 -7.14
CA GLY A 34 4.42 -9.36 -8.09
C GLY A 34 4.91 -10.64 -7.40
N LEU A 35 5.59 -10.50 -6.27
CA LEU A 35 6.03 -11.61 -5.42
C LEU A 35 4.84 -12.41 -4.85
N ALA A 36 3.81 -11.73 -4.35
CA ALA A 36 2.63 -12.37 -3.78
C ALA A 36 1.81 -13.14 -4.82
N VAL A 37 1.70 -12.64 -6.05
CA VAL A 37 0.98 -13.28 -7.15
C VAL A 37 1.79 -14.45 -7.72
N ALA A 38 3.10 -14.31 -7.91
CA ALA A 38 3.94 -15.35 -8.50
C ALA A 38 4.18 -16.55 -7.58
N PHE A 39 4.37 -16.33 -6.27
CA PHE A 39 4.78 -17.39 -5.33
C PHE A 39 3.73 -17.77 -4.28
N GLY A 40 2.66 -16.98 -4.16
CA GLY A 40 1.68 -17.11 -3.08
C GLY A 40 2.25 -16.66 -1.72
N ASN A 41 1.41 -16.07 -0.87
CA ASN A 41 1.85 -15.59 0.45
C ASN A 41 1.59 -16.65 1.55
N PRO A 42 2.61 -17.37 2.06
CA PRO A 42 2.45 -18.33 3.15
C PRO A 42 2.05 -17.68 4.49
N TYR A 43 2.19 -16.35 4.62
CA TYR A 43 1.85 -15.58 5.82
C TYR A 43 0.56 -14.76 5.66
N LEU A 44 -0.28 -15.07 4.67
CA LEU A 44 -1.47 -14.29 4.32
C LEU A 44 -2.37 -13.96 5.53
N ALA A 45 -2.56 -14.89 6.46
CA ALA A 45 -3.36 -14.67 7.67
C ALA A 45 -2.77 -13.64 8.65
N ARG A 46 -1.44 -13.52 8.70
CA ARG A 46 -0.70 -12.55 9.53
C ARG A 46 -0.59 -11.21 8.81
N THR A 47 -0.18 -11.22 7.54
CA THR A 47 -0.07 -10.02 6.70
C THR A 47 -1.41 -9.28 6.63
N LYS A 48 -2.53 -9.97 6.38
CA LYS A 48 -3.86 -9.34 6.29
C LYS A 48 -4.28 -8.59 7.57
N LYS A 49 -3.81 -9.01 8.75
CA LYS A 49 -4.08 -8.32 10.03
C LYS A 49 -3.13 -7.15 10.28
N ILE A 50 -1.89 -7.23 9.80
CA ILE A 50 -0.82 -6.29 10.12
C ILE A 50 -0.78 -5.14 9.10
N THR A 51 -1.05 -5.42 7.82
CA THR A 51 -1.08 -4.42 6.72
C THR A 51 -1.96 -3.21 7.00
N PRO A 52 -3.25 -3.34 7.38
CA PRO A 52 -4.09 -2.17 7.61
C PRO A 52 -3.55 -1.32 8.77
N LYS A 53 -3.01 -1.96 9.83
CA LYS A 53 -2.38 -1.22 10.93
C LYS A 53 -1.18 -0.42 10.44
N LEU A 54 -0.20 -1.08 9.79
CA LEU A 54 0.97 -0.37 9.26
C LEU A 54 0.59 0.76 8.30
N LEU A 55 -0.38 0.53 7.41
CA LEU A 55 -0.84 1.55 6.48
C LEU A 55 -1.44 2.76 7.22
N SER A 56 -2.24 2.53 8.26
CA SER A 56 -2.75 3.61 9.11
C SER A 56 -1.62 4.36 9.80
N TRP A 57 -0.63 3.68 10.37
CA TRP A 57 0.55 4.32 10.96
C TRP A 57 1.33 5.15 9.93
N SER A 58 1.50 4.65 8.71
CA SER A 58 2.13 5.39 7.61
C SER A 58 1.33 6.64 7.22
N VAL A 59 0.00 6.55 7.15
CA VAL A 59 -0.86 7.70 6.83
C VAL A 59 -0.81 8.75 7.94
N ILE A 60 -0.84 8.34 9.20
CA ILE A 60 -0.73 9.25 10.35
C ILE A 60 0.64 9.96 10.34
N GLY A 61 1.73 9.22 10.12
CA GLY A 61 3.08 9.77 10.03
C GLY A 61 3.26 10.71 8.84
N LEU A 62 2.68 10.37 7.69
CA LEU A 62 2.71 11.23 6.49
C LEU A 62 1.92 12.52 6.72
N GLY A 63 0.75 12.45 7.37
CA GLY A 63 -0.07 13.61 7.70
C GLY A 63 0.56 14.57 8.71
N ALA A 64 1.32 14.06 9.69
CA ALA A 64 1.96 14.86 10.73
C ALA A 64 3.04 15.83 10.19
N GLY A 65 3.62 15.54 9.02
CA GLY A 65 4.64 16.37 8.37
C GLY A 65 4.12 17.38 7.34
N MET A 66 2.80 17.43 7.10
CA MET A 66 2.21 18.25 6.04
C MET A 66 1.71 19.61 6.55
N ASN A 67 1.79 20.64 5.70
CA ASN A 67 1.22 21.95 6.02
C ASN A 67 -0.31 21.91 5.91
N LEU A 68 -1.00 22.09 7.04
CA LEU A 68 -2.46 22.04 7.11
C LEU A 68 -3.15 23.04 6.18
N GLY A 69 -2.58 24.24 5.98
CA GLY A 69 -3.15 25.25 5.09
C GLY A 69 -3.08 24.84 3.61
N VAL A 70 -1.96 24.24 3.19
CA VAL A 70 -1.81 23.67 1.84
C VAL A 70 -2.78 22.49 1.67
N VAL A 71 -2.81 21.56 2.63
CA VAL A 71 -3.72 20.40 2.59
C VAL A 71 -5.18 20.84 2.49
N ALA A 72 -5.61 21.85 3.25
CA ALA A 72 -6.98 22.37 3.18
C ALA A 72 -7.29 22.98 1.81
N THR A 73 -6.39 23.78 1.26
CA THR A 73 -6.58 24.43 -0.06
C THR A 73 -6.61 23.41 -1.19
N VAL A 74 -5.68 22.46 -1.18
CA VAL A 74 -5.59 21.40 -2.19
C VAL A 74 -6.76 20.42 -2.03
N GLY A 75 -7.17 20.13 -0.80
CA GLY A 75 -8.35 19.33 -0.49
C GLY A 75 -9.62 19.94 -1.05
N LEU A 76 -9.89 21.22 -0.76
CA LEU A 76 -11.08 21.93 -1.28
C LEU A 76 -11.15 21.93 -2.81
N ARG A 77 -10.01 22.13 -3.48
CA ARG A 77 -9.94 22.04 -4.95
C ARG A 77 -10.10 20.60 -5.48
N GLY A 78 -9.61 19.62 -4.72
CA GLY A 78 -9.62 18.20 -5.11
C GLY A 78 -10.95 17.49 -4.87
N VAL A 79 -11.79 17.96 -3.93
CA VAL A 79 -13.07 17.31 -3.60
C VAL A 79 -13.95 17.10 -4.83
N GLY A 80 -14.09 18.12 -5.69
CA GLY A 80 -14.88 18.01 -6.92
C GLY A 80 -14.36 16.91 -7.85
N TYR A 81 -13.04 16.85 -8.07
CA TYR A 81 -12.39 15.80 -8.87
C TYR A 81 -12.58 14.42 -8.27
N THR A 82 -12.50 14.28 -6.95
CA THR A 82 -12.72 13.00 -6.24
C THR A 82 -14.15 12.53 -6.39
N VAL A 83 -15.15 13.41 -6.22
CA VAL A 83 -16.57 13.07 -6.37
C VAL A 83 -16.86 12.60 -7.80
N VAL A 84 -16.43 13.38 -8.79
CA VAL A 84 -16.63 13.02 -10.21
C VAL A 84 -15.89 11.74 -10.57
N GLY A 85 -14.65 11.57 -10.10
CA GLY A 85 -13.84 10.37 -10.36
C GLY A 85 -14.46 9.11 -9.76
N ILE A 86 -14.93 9.15 -8.51
CA ILE A 86 -15.60 8.03 -7.86
C ILE A 86 -16.94 7.72 -8.55
N ALA A 87 -17.75 8.75 -8.87
CA ALA A 87 -19.01 8.56 -9.57
C ALA A 87 -18.80 7.93 -10.95
N ALA A 88 -17.81 8.40 -11.72
CA ALA A 88 -17.43 7.82 -12.99
C ALA A 88 -16.93 6.37 -12.84
N ALA A 89 -16.10 6.08 -11.84
CA ALA A 89 -15.62 4.72 -11.57
C ALA A 89 -16.77 3.76 -11.23
N PHE A 90 -17.76 4.21 -10.44
CA PHE A 90 -18.97 3.42 -10.19
C PHE A 90 -19.79 3.21 -11.46
N LEU A 91 -19.99 4.23 -12.29
CA LEU A 91 -20.76 4.12 -13.55
C LEU A 91 -20.08 3.21 -14.59
N VAL A 92 -18.76 3.19 -14.67
CA VAL A 92 -18.00 2.32 -15.58
C VAL A 92 -17.88 0.90 -15.04
N GLY A 93 -17.84 0.74 -13.71
CA GLY A 93 -17.67 -0.54 -13.03
C GLY A 93 -18.97 -1.32 -12.79
N THR A 94 -20.13 -0.68 -12.91
CA THR A 94 -21.45 -1.32 -12.99
C THR A 94 -21.79 -1.71 -14.42
#